data_AF-A0A2E5Y953-F1
#
_entry.id   AF-A0A2E5Y953-F1
#
_cell.length_a   1.000
_cell.length_b   1.000
_cell.length_c   1.000
_cell.angle_alpha   90.00
_cell.angle_beta   90.00
_cell.angle_gamma   90.00
#
_symmetry.space_group_name_H-M   'P 1'
#
loop_
_entity.id
_entity.type
_entity.pdbx_description
1 polymer ?
#
loop_
_entity_poly.entity_id
_entity_poly.type
_entity_poly.pdbx_seq_one_letter_code
_entity_poly.pdbx_strand_id
1 'polypeptide(L)'
;MAEFSSITNDLAHKAREAMYEDNPLQLHQDIQQLWWHWADFTLHILSPIIDVITPPLVIYPEVRSTSQEQEFVYRINDYGNRLMTSKAEDMFEAGMSMAKLYNTIEKMIALLVERLKSGGVEEEEEVRVAFDGHLLCQRKAFESIINLTHNVIVINFEPGDWGELYLQNIKRIADRGYGYPPLAPRTTLLEKYTPKLGR
;
A
#
# COMPACT_ATOMS: atom_id res chain seq x y z
N MET A 1 35.76 -26.71 1.50
CA MET A 1 34.31 -26.50 1.65
C MET A 1 33.81 -25.20 0.98
N ALA A 2 34.58 -24.11 0.94
CA ALA A 2 34.17 -22.86 0.26
C ALA A 2 34.10 -22.97 -1.29
N GLU A 3 35.00 -23.71 -1.93
CA GLU A 3 35.03 -23.84 -3.40
C GLU A 3 33.86 -24.65 -3.99
N PHE A 4 33.43 -25.71 -3.31
CA PHE A 4 32.25 -26.48 -3.73
C PHE A 4 30.96 -25.67 -3.69
N SER A 5 30.80 -24.80 -2.67
CA SER A 5 29.64 -23.90 -2.57
C SER A 5 29.63 -22.83 -3.66
N SER A 6 30.80 -22.35 -4.09
CA SER A 6 30.95 -21.38 -5.18
C SER A 6 30.52 -21.99 -6.53
N ILE A 7 30.99 -23.20 -6.83
CA ILE A 7 30.68 -23.91 -8.07
C ILE A 7 29.20 -24.28 -8.16
N THR A 8 28.58 -24.72 -7.06
CA THR A 8 27.14 -25.02 -7.02
C THR A 8 26.27 -23.78 -7.23
N ASN A 9 26.70 -22.62 -6.72
CA ASN A 9 25.98 -21.37 -6.89
C ASN A 9 26.07 -20.86 -8.34
N ASP A 10 27.23 -21.00 -8.99
CA ASP A 10 27.43 -20.62 -10.40
C ASP A 10 26.62 -21.51 -11.37
N LEU A 11 26.58 -22.83 -11.12
CA LEU A 11 25.74 -23.76 -11.87
C LEU A 11 24.24 -23.48 -11.68
N ALA A 12 23.81 -23.16 -10.45
CA ALA A 12 22.43 -22.79 -10.18
C ALA A 12 22.03 -21.46 -10.84
N HIS A 13 22.95 -20.51 -10.93
CA HIS A 13 22.75 -19.24 -11.64
C HIS A 13 22.54 -19.48 -13.13
N LYS A 14 23.47 -20.20 -13.77
CA LYS A 14 23.40 -20.52 -15.21
C LYS A 14 22.17 -21.34 -15.57
N ALA A 15 21.77 -22.28 -14.70
CA ALA A 15 20.54 -23.05 -14.90
C ALA A 15 19.27 -22.18 -14.78
N ARG A 16 19.25 -21.18 -13.88
CA ARG A 16 18.16 -20.21 -13.78
C ARG A 16 18.11 -19.26 -14.99
N GLU A 17 19.26 -18.77 -15.45
CA GLU A 17 19.33 -17.93 -16.65
C GLU A 17 18.77 -18.66 -17.87
N ALA A 18 19.21 -19.90 -18.13
CA ALA A 18 18.68 -20.72 -19.22
C ALA A 18 17.17 -20.99 -19.08
N MET A 19 16.68 -21.23 -17.86
CA MET A 19 15.24 -21.43 -17.58
C MET A 19 14.39 -20.20 -17.92
N TYR A 20 14.93 -18.99 -17.70
CA TYR A 20 14.23 -17.74 -17.99
C TYR A 20 14.34 -17.30 -19.45
N GLU A 21 15.44 -17.62 -20.13
CA GLU A 21 15.58 -17.44 -21.59
C GLU A 21 14.53 -18.27 -22.35
N ASP A 22 14.23 -19.49 -21.89
CA ASP A 22 13.26 -20.37 -22.52
C ASP A 22 11.80 -20.08 -22.13
N ASN A 23 11.54 -19.31 -21.06
CA ASN A 23 10.19 -18.98 -20.59
C ASN A 23 10.07 -17.55 -20.02
N PRO A 24 9.99 -16.52 -20.88
CA PRO A 24 9.90 -15.13 -20.45
C PRO A 24 8.61 -14.80 -19.68
N LEU A 25 7.54 -15.57 -19.89
CA LEU A 25 6.29 -15.40 -19.15
C LEU A 25 6.46 -15.76 -17.67
N GLN A 26 7.19 -16.84 -17.38
CA GLN A 26 7.48 -17.23 -16.00
C GLN A 26 8.34 -16.18 -15.29
N LEU A 27 9.35 -15.63 -15.98
CA LEU A 27 10.18 -14.56 -15.42
C LEU A 27 9.32 -13.34 -15.03
N HIS A 28 8.38 -12.94 -15.88
CA HIS A 28 7.47 -11.85 -15.58
C HIS A 28 6.64 -12.13 -14.31
N GLN A 29 6.11 -13.34 -14.17
CA GLN A 29 5.34 -13.75 -12.98
C GLN A 29 6.18 -13.73 -11.70
N ASP A 30 7.41 -14.23 -11.77
CA ASP A 30 8.34 -14.25 -10.63
C ASP A 30 8.69 -12.82 -10.18
N ILE A 31 8.92 -11.90 -11.12
CA ILE A 31 9.17 -10.48 -10.83
C ILE A 31 7.95 -9.83 -10.18
N GLN A 32 6.74 -10.10 -10.69
CA GLN A 32 5.51 -9.58 -10.08
C GLN A 32 5.31 -10.12 -8.65
N GLN A 33 5.63 -11.39 -8.42
CA GLN A 33 5.56 -11.98 -7.08
C GLN A 33 6.60 -11.38 -6.14
N LEU A 34 7.83 -11.15 -6.62
CA LEU A 34 8.86 -10.47 -5.84
C LEU A 34 8.44 -9.03 -5.50
N TRP A 35 7.87 -8.30 -6.46
CA TRP A 35 7.33 -6.97 -6.22
C TRP A 35 6.18 -7.00 -5.20
N TRP A 36 5.33 -8.04 -5.20
CA TRP A 36 4.32 -8.20 -4.16
C TRP A 36 4.94 -8.40 -2.76
N HIS A 37 6.03 -9.15 -2.65
CA HIS A 37 6.73 -9.29 -1.37
C HIS A 37 7.26 -7.96 -0.86
N TRP A 38 7.72 -7.10 -1.77
CA TRP A 38 8.30 -5.80 -1.45
C TRP A 38 7.36 -4.63 -1.75
N ALA A 39 6.05 -4.91 -1.81
CA ALA A 39 5.06 -3.98 -2.34
C ALA A 39 5.17 -2.60 -1.69
N ASP A 40 5.14 -1.60 -2.55
CA ASP A 40 5.16 -0.19 -2.25
C ASP A 40 3.86 0.46 -2.71
N PHE A 41 3.61 1.64 -2.18
CA PHE A 41 2.50 2.48 -2.59
C PHE A 41 2.83 3.94 -2.40
N THR A 42 2.48 4.74 -3.41
CA THR A 42 2.64 6.18 -3.38
C THR A 42 1.34 6.86 -3.79
N LEU A 43 0.91 7.83 -2.98
CA LEU A 43 -0.22 8.70 -3.24
C LEU A 43 0.31 10.10 -3.56
N HIS A 44 0.07 10.56 -4.78
CA HIS A 44 0.39 11.90 -5.24
C HIS A 44 -0.86 12.78 -5.20
N ILE A 45 -0.74 13.98 -4.62
CA ILE A 45 -1.80 14.98 -4.61
C ILE A 45 -1.44 16.03 -5.65
N LEU A 46 -2.27 16.12 -6.69
CA LEU A 46 -2.04 16.97 -7.86
C LEU A 46 -2.83 18.28 -7.78
N SER A 47 -4.04 18.20 -7.22
CA SER A 47 -4.91 19.34 -6.95
C SER A 47 -5.70 19.06 -5.67
N PRO A 48 -5.74 19.96 -4.68
CA PRO A 48 -5.11 21.30 -4.67
C PRO A 48 -3.58 21.24 -4.62
N ILE A 49 -2.93 22.37 -4.93
CA ILE A 49 -1.47 22.48 -4.83
C ILE A 49 -1.09 22.50 -3.34
N ILE A 50 -0.29 21.51 -2.94
CA ILE A 50 0.26 21.40 -1.59
C ILE A 50 1.76 21.64 -1.66
N ASP A 51 2.29 22.40 -0.70
CA ASP A 51 3.72 22.68 -0.62
C ASP A 51 4.53 21.42 -0.37
N VAL A 52 5.68 21.33 -1.05
CA VAL A 52 6.60 20.19 -0.90
C VAL A 52 7.39 20.34 0.38
N ILE A 53 7.43 19.28 1.17
CA ILE A 53 8.22 19.18 2.40
C ILE A 53 9.54 18.46 2.08
N THR A 54 10.67 19.10 2.39
CA THR A 54 12.01 18.53 2.19
C THR A 54 12.94 18.91 3.35
N PRO A 55 13.56 17.94 4.05
CA PRO A 55 13.42 16.48 3.89
C PRO A 55 12.01 15.97 4.27
N PRO A 56 11.58 14.80 3.78
CA PRO A 56 10.26 14.26 4.10
C PRO A 56 10.09 13.99 5.59
N LEU A 57 8.89 14.22 6.11
CA LEU A 57 8.52 13.84 7.47
C LEU A 57 8.27 12.34 7.52
N VAL A 58 8.90 11.64 8.46
CA VAL A 58 8.65 10.22 8.68
C VAL A 58 7.59 10.08 9.76
N ILE A 59 6.40 9.65 9.37
CA ILE A 59 5.27 9.38 10.26
C ILE A 59 5.39 7.94 10.74
N TYR A 60 5.58 7.77 12.05
CA TYR A 60 5.68 6.48 12.70
C TYR A 60 4.28 5.95 13.09
N PRO A 61 4.13 4.62 13.29
CA PRO A 61 2.94 4.07 13.92
C PRO A 61 2.69 4.73 15.29
N GLU A 62 1.47 5.18 15.53
CA GLU A 62 1.15 5.84 16.80
C GLU A 62 0.97 4.84 17.93
N VAL A 63 1.54 5.14 19.09
CA VAL A 63 1.34 4.36 20.31
C VAL A 63 0.22 5.01 21.11
N ARG A 64 -0.86 4.25 21.35
CA ARG A 64 -1.94 4.70 22.24
C ARG A 64 -1.45 4.63 23.67
N SER A 65 -1.23 5.79 24.28
CA SER A 65 -0.65 5.98 25.61
C SER A 65 -1.38 5.23 26.73
N THR A 66 -2.66 4.89 26.52
CA THR A 66 -3.51 4.23 27.52
C THR A 66 -3.49 2.70 27.45
N SER A 67 -3.17 2.07 26.31
CA SER A 67 -3.37 0.62 26.11
C SER A 67 -2.11 -0.20 25.84
N GLN A 68 -0.91 0.39 25.75
CA GLN A 68 0.29 -0.30 25.24
C GLN A 68 0.05 -0.96 23.88
N GLU A 69 -0.85 -0.38 23.08
CA GLU A 69 -1.09 -0.80 21.71
C GLU A 69 -0.51 0.25 20.78
N GLN A 70 -0.08 -0.20 19.61
CA GLN A 70 0.31 0.67 18.52
C GLN A 70 -0.56 0.39 17.30
N GLU A 71 -0.58 1.32 16.36
CA GLU A 71 -1.20 1.08 15.06
C GLU A 71 -0.46 -0.01 14.28
N PHE A 72 -1.23 -0.92 13.68
CA PHE A 72 -0.69 -1.95 12.80
C PHE A 72 -0.48 -1.41 11.38
N VAL A 73 0.49 -0.50 11.25
CA VAL A 73 0.85 0.19 10.01
C VAL A 73 2.37 0.20 9.80
N TYR A 74 2.82 0.41 8.57
CA TYR A 74 4.20 0.76 8.25
C TYR A 74 4.44 2.26 8.44
N ARG A 75 5.71 2.65 8.46
CA ARG A 75 6.09 4.08 8.39
C ARG A 75 5.63 4.70 7.07
N ILE A 76 5.21 5.96 7.13
CA ILE A 76 4.82 6.76 5.97
C ILE A 76 5.82 7.90 5.82
N ASN A 77 6.36 8.07 4.61
CA ASN A 77 7.18 9.21 4.25
C ASN A 77 6.30 10.29 3.61
N ASP A 78 6.20 11.43 4.27
CA ASP A 78 5.37 12.56 3.87
C ASP A 78 6.20 13.69 3.27
N TYR A 79 5.99 13.93 1.98
CA TYR A 79 6.60 15.02 1.21
C TYR A 79 5.65 16.21 1.06
N GLY A 80 4.52 16.25 1.78
CA GLY A 80 3.47 17.25 1.62
C GLY A 80 2.55 16.91 0.45
N ASN A 81 3.01 17.08 -0.78
CA ASN A 81 2.23 16.73 -1.98
C ASN A 81 2.24 15.24 -2.34
N ARG A 82 2.99 14.42 -1.58
CA ARG A 82 3.14 12.98 -1.83
C ARG A 82 3.33 12.22 -0.53
N LEU A 83 2.56 11.15 -0.36
CA LEU A 83 2.72 10.17 0.72
C LEU A 83 3.25 8.87 0.14
N MET A 84 4.27 8.27 0.76
CA MET A 84 4.91 7.05 0.27
C MET A 84 5.15 6.05 1.39
N THR A 85 4.91 4.76 1.13
CA THR A 85 5.19 3.67 2.06
C THR A 85 5.57 2.39 1.31
N SER A 86 6.15 1.42 2.02
CA SER A 86 6.40 0.08 1.48
C SER A 86 6.54 -0.96 2.57
N LYS A 87 6.57 -2.24 2.17
CA LYS A 87 6.83 -3.37 3.06
C LYS A 87 8.30 -3.49 3.49
N ALA A 88 9.14 -2.48 3.27
CA ALA A 88 10.59 -2.54 3.48
C ALA A 88 11.00 -3.07 4.87
N GLU A 89 10.24 -2.78 5.92
CA GLU A 89 10.52 -3.26 7.29
C GLU A 89 10.51 -4.78 7.41
N ASP A 90 9.60 -5.44 6.69
CA ASP A 90 9.30 -6.86 6.83
C ASP A 90 9.40 -7.56 5.45
N MET A 91 10.18 -7.00 4.51
CA MET A 91 10.14 -7.34 3.08
C MET A 91 10.54 -8.80 2.76
N PHE A 92 11.33 -9.41 3.65
CA PHE A 92 11.77 -10.81 3.55
C PHE A 92 10.90 -11.78 4.38
N GLU A 93 9.95 -11.27 5.17
CA GLU A 93 9.15 -12.05 6.11
C GLU A 93 7.64 -12.00 5.79
N ALA A 94 7.14 -10.86 5.33
CA ALA A 94 5.71 -10.64 5.08
C ALA A 94 5.16 -11.49 3.91
N GLY A 95 6.01 -11.90 2.97
CA GLY A 95 5.62 -12.67 1.78
C GLY A 95 4.47 -11.99 1.03
N MET A 96 3.41 -12.72 0.73
CA MET A 96 2.22 -12.21 0.05
C MET A 96 1.22 -11.48 0.96
N SER A 97 1.48 -11.39 2.28
CA SER A 97 0.57 -10.69 3.20
C SER A 97 0.51 -9.19 2.89
N MET A 98 -0.69 -8.65 2.81
CA MET A 98 -0.96 -7.23 2.54
C MET A 98 -1.65 -6.51 3.70
N ALA A 99 -2.00 -7.21 4.78
CA ALA A 99 -2.84 -6.65 5.84
C ALA A 99 -2.28 -5.35 6.46
N LYS A 100 -1.00 -5.37 6.86
CA LYS A 100 -0.30 -4.20 7.41
C LYS A 100 -0.19 -3.06 6.39
N LEU A 101 0.09 -3.39 5.12
CA LEU A 101 0.18 -2.39 4.05
C LEU A 101 -1.19 -1.77 3.74
N TYR A 102 -2.26 -2.56 3.72
CA TYR A 102 -3.62 -2.06 3.52
C TYR A 102 -4.07 -1.14 4.66
N ASN A 103 -3.75 -1.46 5.91
CA ASN A 103 -3.98 -0.51 7.02
C ASN A 103 -3.16 0.77 6.87
N THR A 104 -1.94 0.67 6.35
CA THR A 104 -1.10 1.84 6.09
C THR A 104 -1.71 2.72 5.00
N ILE A 105 -2.27 2.13 3.94
CA ILE A 105 -2.99 2.85 2.88
C ILE A 105 -4.22 3.56 3.45
N GLU A 106 -4.98 2.92 4.34
CA GLU A 106 -6.11 3.57 5.04
C GLU A 106 -5.63 4.76 5.87
N LYS A 107 -4.51 4.63 6.60
CA LYS A 107 -3.90 5.76 7.31
C LYS A 107 -3.45 6.88 6.37
N MET A 108 -2.84 6.55 5.22
CA MET A 108 -2.46 7.55 4.22
C MET A 108 -3.67 8.32 3.68
N ILE A 109 -4.80 7.65 3.50
CA ILE A 109 -6.06 8.28 3.07
C ILE A 109 -6.67 9.13 4.19
N ALA A 110 -6.58 8.70 5.45
CA ALA A 110 -6.96 9.53 6.59
C ALA A 110 -6.15 10.84 6.62
N LEU A 111 -4.84 10.74 6.45
CA LEU A 111 -3.93 11.91 6.38
C LEU A 111 -4.26 12.82 5.20
N LEU A 112 -4.63 12.26 4.03
CA LEU A 112 -5.12 13.04 2.90
C LEU A 112 -6.35 13.88 3.31
N VAL A 113 -7.36 13.23 3.88
CA VAL A 113 -8.61 13.91 4.27
C VAL A 113 -8.36 14.99 5.33
N GLU A 114 -7.53 14.72 6.34
CA GLU A 114 -7.15 15.72 7.35
C GLU A 114 -6.43 16.93 6.73
N ARG A 115 -5.59 16.67 5.72
CA ARG A 115 -4.90 17.74 4.99
C ARG A 115 -5.85 18.57 4.15
N LEU A 116 -6.80 17.94 3.46
CA LEU A 116 -7.82 18.66 2.68
C LEU A 116 -8.68 19.56 3.59
N LYS A 117 -9.12 19.02 4.73
CA LYS A 117 -9.89 19.77 5.74
C LYS A 117 -9.11 20.94 6.32
N SER A 118 -7.84 20.74 6.69
CA SER A 118 -7.01 21.82 7.23
C SER A 118 -6.60 22.84 6.17
N GLY A 119 -6.57 22.45 4.90
CA GLY A 119 -6.40 23.32 3.74
C GLY A 119 -7.65 24.11 3.33
N GLY A 120 -8.81 23.85 3.97
CA GLY A 120 -10.07 24.53 3.65
C GLY A 120 -10.71 24.06 2.34
N VAL A 121 -10.45 22.82 1.92
CA VAL A 121 -11.08 22.21 0.75
C VAL A 121 -12.43 21.63 1.17
N GLU A 122 -13.51 22.11 0.58
CA GLU A 122 -14.85 21.60 0.84
C GLU A 122 -15.07 20.22 0.19
N GLU A 123 -16.03 19.44 0.69
CA GLU A 123 -16.25 18.04 0.23
C GLU A 123 -16.63 17.95 -1.27
N GLU A 124 -17.24 19.00 -1.82
CA GLU A 124 -17.68 19.08 -3.22
C GLU A 124 -16.54 19.43 -4.19
N GLU A 125 -15.45 20.02 -3.68
CA GLU A 125 -14.32 20.46 -4.51
C GLU A 125 -13.56 19.26 -5.08
N GLU A 126 -13.21 19.37 -6.37
CA GLU A 126 -12.51 18.29 -7.07
C GLU A 126 -11.05 18.19 -6.63
N VAL A 127 -10.73 17.09 -5.95
CA VAL A 127 -9.37 16.74 -5.55
C VAL A 127 -8.81 15.72 -6.53
N ARG A 128 -7.68 16.04 -7.17
CA ARG A 128 -7.02 15.14 -8.12
C ARG A 128 -5.84 14.46 -7.48
N VAL A 129 -5.84 13.14 -7.53
CA VAL A 129 -4.74 12.30 -7.04
C VAL A 129 -4.24 11.34 -8.12
N ALA A 130 -2.99 10.91 -7.98
CA ALA A 130 -2.41 9.84 -8.78
C ALA A 130 -1.77 8.78 -7.89
N PHE A 131 -1.78 7.53 -8.36
CA PHE A 131 -1.19 6.39 -7.67
C PHE A 131 0.11 5.95 -8.33
N ASP A 132 1.02 5.41 -7.54
CA ASP A 132 2.17 4.65 -8.01
C ASP A 132 2.43 3.47 -7.05
N GLY A 133 3.24 2.50 -7.50
CA GLY A 133 3.57 1.28 -6.77
C GLY A 133 2.74 0.07 -7.20
N HIS A 134 2.72 -0.97 -6.36
CA HIS A 134 2.19 -2.28 -6.73
C HIS A 134 0.66 -2.28 -6.99
N LEU A 135 0.21 -3.03 -8.01
CA LEU A 135 -1.18 -3.06 -8.48
C LEU A 135 -2.21 -3.34 -7.36
N LEU A 136 -1.90 -4.28 -6.45
CA LEU A 136 -2.80 -4.60 -5.33
C LEU A 136 -2.99 -3.44 -4.35
N CYS A 137 -1.96 -2.61 -4.18
CA CYS A 137 -2.03 -1.41 -3.36
C CYS A 137 -2.94 -0.38 -4.02
N GLN A 138 -2.77 -0.15 -5.31
CA GLN A 138 -3.60 0.79 -6.08
C GLN A 138 -5.07 0.39 -6.07
N ARG A 139 -5.36 -0.91 -6.22
CA ARG A 139 -6.71 -1.48 -6.06
C ARG A 139 -7.31 -1.18 -4.69
N LYS A 140 -6.56 -1.40 -3.61
CA LYS A 140 -7.01 -1.10 -2.23
C LYS A 140 -7.22 0.39 -2.01
N ALA A 141 -6.31 1.23 -2.50
CA ALA A 141 -6.41 2.67 -2.39
C ALA A 141 -7.62 3.21 -3.17
N PHE A 142 -7.82 2.74 -4.40
CA PHE A 142 -8.97 3.10 -5.23
C PHE A 142 -10.28 2.76 -4.53
N GLU A 143 -10.40 1.54 -4.02
CA GLU A 143 -11.56 1.08 -3.25
C GLU A 143 -11.85 1.97 -2.04
N SER A 144 -10.81 2.46 -1.37
CA SER A 144 -10.97 3.31 -0.20
C SER A 144 -11.35 4.74 -0.60
N ILE A 145 -10.78 5.27 -1.69
CA ILE A 145 -11.08 6.61 -2.21
C ILE A 145 -12.53 6.74 -2.69
N ILE A 146 -13.06 5.76 -3.41
CA ILE A 146 -14.46 5.81 -3.89
C ILE A 146 -15.51 5.77 -2.77
N ASN A 147 -15.09 5.48 -1.52
CA ASN A 147 -15.93 5.45 -0.33
C ASN A 147 -15.71 6.67 0.59
N LEU A 148 -15.00 7.70 0.11
CA LEU A 148 -14.84 8.98 0.82
C LEU A 148 -16.06 9.90 0.60
N THR A 149 -16.25 10.84 1.53
CA THR A 149 -17.23 11.95 1.34
C THR A 149 -16.69 13.03 0.41
N HIS A 150 -15.37 13.24 0.39
CA HIS A 150 -14.73 14.24 -0.47
C HIS A 150 -14.70 13.75 -1.92
N ASN A 151 -14.90 14.67 -2.85
CA ASN A 151 -14.85 14.43 -4.30
C ASN A 151 -13.40 14.23 -4.79
N VAL A 152 -12.84 13.05 -4.49
CA VAL A 152 -11.47 12.68 -4.85
C VAL A 152 -11.47 11.81 -6.11
N ILE A 153 -10.74 12.25 -7.13
CA ILE A 153 -10.62 11.60 -8.44
C ILE A 153 -9.19 11.06 -8.62
N VAL A 154 -9.09 9.78 -8.97
CA VAL A 154 -7.83 9.13 -9.32
C VAL A 154 -7.60 9.22 -10.83
N ILE A 155 -6.51 9.86 -11.26
CA ILE A 155 -6.34 10.22 -12.68
C ILE A 155 -5.62 9.17 -13.52
N ASN A 156 -4.86 8.25 -12.91
CA ASN A 156 -3.95 7.35 -13.62
C ASN A 156 -4.15 5.86 -13.27
N PHE A 157 -5.31 5.52 -12.70
CA PHE A 157 -5.66 4.14 -12.38
C PHE A 157 -7.10 3.84 -12.78
N GLU A 158 -7.27 2.78 -13.57
CA GLU A 158 -8.57 2.26 -13.96
C GLU A 158 -8.72 0.84 -13.39
N PRO A 159 -9.79 0.54 -12.63
CA PRO A 159 -9.94 -0.76 -11.99
C PRO A 159 -10.25 -1.92 -12.96
N GLY A 160 -10.76 -1.62 -14.17
CA GLY A 160 -11.09 -2.60 -15.22
C GLY A 160 -11.97 -3.76 -14.74
N ASP A 161 -11.76 -4.95 -15.33
CA ASP A 161 -12.47 -6.20 -14.99
C ASP A 161 -12.43 -6.52 -13.49
N TRP A 162 -11.34 -6.17 -12.82
CA TRP A 162 -11.22 -6.37 -11.38
C TRP A 162 -12.25 -5.53 -10.61
N GLY A 163 -12.51 -4.29 -11.04
CA GLY A 163 -13.51 -3.41 -10.44
C GLY A 163 -14.93 -3.95 -10.56
N GLU A 164 -15.29 -4.46 -11.75
CA GLU A 164 -16.60 -5.07 -11.97
C GLU A 164 -16.79 -6.30 -11.09
N LEU A 165 -15.80 -7.19 -11.07
CA LEU A 165 -15.81 -8.39 -10.24
C LEU A 165 -15.83 -8.05 -8.74
N TYR A 166 -15.11 -6.99 -8.33
CA TYR A 166 -15.12 -6.49 -6.96
C TYR A 166 -16.53 -6.09 -6.52
N LEU A 167 -17.25 -5.30 -7.32
CA LEU A 167 -18.63 -4.89 -7.01
C LEU A 167 -19.60 -6.07 -6.97
N GLN A 168 -19.45 -7.04 -7.88
CA GLN A 168 -20.24 -8.29 -7.83
C GLN A 168 -19.98 -9.08 -6.55
N ASN A 169 -18.73 -9.15 -6.12
CA ASN A 169 -18.33 -9.86 -4.91
C ASN A 169 -18.84 -9.16 -3.64
N ILE A 170 -18.79 -7.82 -3.56
CA ILE A 170 -19.37 -7.08 -2.43
C ILE A 170 -20.85 -7.42 -2.26
N LYS A 171 -21.64 -7.36 -3.35
CA LYS A 171 -23.07 -7.68 -3.32
C LYS A 171 -23.29 -9.10 -2.80
N ARG A 172 -22.56 -10.07 -3.36
CA ARG A 172 -22.63 -11.48 -2.95
C ARG A 172 -22.27 -11.69 -1.47
N ILE A 173 -21.29 -10.95 -0.96
CA ILE A 173 -20.85 -11.01 0.44
C ILE A 173 -21.91 -10.40 1.36
N ALA A 174 -22.50 -9.27 0.96
CA ALA A 174 -23.59 -8.63 1.68
C ALA A 174 -24.85 -9.51 1.73
N ASP A 175 -25.22 -10.16 0.63
CA ASP A 175 -26.35 -11.09 0.54
C ASP A 175 -26.20 -12.30 1.48
N ARG A 176 -24.95 -12.65 1.83
CA ARG A 176 -24.63 -13.71 2.80
C ARG A 176 -24.61 -13.21 4.26
N GLY A 177 -24.91 -11.94 4.51
CA GLY A 177 -24.99 -11.35 5.84
C GLY A 177 -23.68 -10.83 6.42
N TYR A 178 -22.60 -10.73 5.62
CA TYR A 178 -21.31 -10.20 6.08
C TYR A 178 -21.21 -8.65 6.00
N GLY A 179 -22.23 -7.99 5.44
CA GLY A 179 -22.29 -6.53 5.34
C GLY A 179 -21.55 -5.93 4.13
N TYR A 180 -21.53 -4.60 4.08
CA TYR A 180 -20.84 -3.79 3.07
C TYR A 180 -19.52 -3.22 3.63
N PRO A 181 -18.53 -2.89 2.78
CA PRO A 181 -17.37 -2.12 3.20
C PRO A 181 -17.80 -0.82 3.89
N PRO A 182 -17.20 -0.46 5.04
CA PRO A 182 -17.53 0.78 5.73
C PRO A 182 -17.00 2.00 4.96
N LEU A 183 -17.56 3.17 5.27
CA LEU A 183 -17.10 4.46 4.75
C LEU A 183 -15.63 4.71 5.12
N ALA A 184 -14.93 5.45 4.26
CA ALA A 184 -13.55 5.86 4.48
C ALA A 184 -13.48 7.31 5.04
N PRO A 185 -12.36 7.71 5.69
CA PRO A 185 -11.20 6.90 6.06
C PRO A 185 -11.52 5.89 7.18
N ARG A 186 -10.95 4.69 7.11
CA ARG A 186 -11.24 3.61 8.06
C ARG A 186 -10.29 3.63 9.26
N THR A 187 -10.81 3.22 10.41
CA THR A 187 -10.00 3.07 11.62
C THR A 187 -8.94 2.00 11.43
N THR A 188 -7.68 2.35 11.70
CA THR A 188 -6.54 1.43 11.66
C THR A 188 -6.68 0.36 12.74
N LEU A 189 -6.27 -0.87 12.41
CA LEU A 189 -6.19 -1.94 13.40
C LEU A 189 -5.07 -1.63 14.41
N LEU A 190 -5.28 -2.07 15.64
CA LEU A 190 -4.29 -1.98 16.71
C LEU A 190 -3.61 -3.33 16.92
N GLU A 191 -2.34 -3.29 17.29
CA GLU A 191 -1.57 -4.44 17.73
C GLU A 191 -0.87 -4.16 19.05
N LYS A 192 -0.43 -5.21 19.75
CA LYS A 192 0.35 -5.07 20.97
C LYS A 192 1.67 -4.38 20.66
N TYR A 193 1.96 -3.29 21.37
CA TYR A 193 3.25 -2.60 21.26
C TYR A 193 4.37 -3.54 21.70
N THR A 194 5.23 -3.91 20.76
CA THR A 194 6.44 -4.67 21.05
C THR A 194 7.62 -3.76 20.74
N PRO A 195 8.34 -3.24 21.76
CA PRO A 195 9.48 -2.37 21.52
C PRO A 195 10.53 -3.16 20.73
N LYS A 196 10.78 -2.78 19.47
CA LYS A 196 11.89 -3.32 18.70
C LYS A 196 13.17 -2.79 19.35
N LEU A 197 13.87 -3.65 20.11
CA LEU A 197 15.23 -3.36 20.59
C LEU A 197 16.07 -2.99 19.37
N GLY A 198 16.54 -1.73 19.33
CA GLY A 198 17.36 -1.24 18.23
C GLY A 198 18.53 -2.19 17.96
N ARG A 199 18.68 -2.60 16.71
CA ARG A 199 19.93 -3.16 16.20
C ARG A 199 20.79 -2.02 15.68
#